data_AF-A0A7C0ZGA4-F1
#
_entry.id   AF-A0A7C0ZGA4-F1
#
_cell.length_a   1.000
_cell.length_b   1.000
_cell.length_c   1.000
_cell.angle_alpha   90.00
_cell.angle_beta   90.00
_cell.angle_gamma   90.00
#
_symmetry.space_group_name_H-M   'P 1'
#
loop_
_entity.id
_entity.type
_entity.pdbx_description
1 polymer ?
#
loop_
_entity_poly.entity_id
_entity_poly.type
_entity_poly.pdbx_seq_one_letter_code
_entity_poly.pdbx_strand_id
1 'polypeptide(L)'
;MKGRRIRIAIILTILSLLGTLISCTQKPTSGLQTELLPVEGNPFVSFRILLRIGSAHDPIGKEGLCYLTMAMLANGGSNTLSFKEIQNKFYPMAATVNFQVDKEMSVFTGTIHVDNLENYYALFKDMLLNPGFREEDFIRLKTNQLNFLEKTLVNNMDEQFGKEILNLMLYEDHPYGHHEAGTVESVRKLTLEDIRNFYQTHFVQGNIVIGLAGGYPSGFPQQVITDFSQLPAGQTPKLNLPQPRSPQGLEIMIAEKNTPATAISMGFPLQLNRADDDFFALWIAQAHFGEHRQHLSWLFQKIREERGQNYGDYAYIEHFVQGRDKFPEPNHCRQQQYFSIWIRPLANTNRHFVLRQALRELKILIEEGIPRERFELAREYLLNYTKLYAQTLGERLGWQMDSHYYGYEDFLGEAQKRLPKITHEEVNQAIRKYLNSHNVYIAIITDEAARLKEALVANTPSPITYANPNMPPEILAEDLIIQNFPLDTQPEKIWIAPATAFFQTTGLPREN
;
A
#
# COMPACT_ATOMS: atom_id res chain seq x y z
N MET A 1 44.05 49.05 -54.67
CA MET A 1 45.10 48.01 -54.47
C MET A 1 44.99 47.46 -53.05
N LYS A 2 44.84 46.14 -52.94
CA LYS A 2 45.05 45.27 -51.76
C LYS A 2 44.22 45.54 -50.49
N GLY A 3 43.50 44.50 -50.05
CA GLY A 3 43.16 44.32 -48.63
C GLY A 3 41.79 43.73 -48.31
N ARG A 4 41.55 42.46 -48.69
CA ARG A 4 40.42 41.65 -48.22
C ARG A 4 40.37 41.62 -46.68
N ARG A 5 39.21 41.91 -46.09
CA ARG A 5 38.80 41.38 -44.78
C ARG A 5 37.38 40.83 -44.89
N ILE A 6 37.32 39.51 -44.87
CA ILE A 6 36.10 38.70 -44.84
C ILE A 6 35.54 38.79 -43.42
N ARG A 7 34.31 39.28 -43.25
CA ARG A 7 33.54 39.13 -42.00
C ARG A 7 32.60 37.94 -42.19
N ILE A 8 32.90 36.85 -41.50
CA ILE A 8 32.02 35.69 -41.36
C ILE A 8 30.99 36.06 -40.29
N ALA A 9 29.71 36.14 -40.68
CA ALA A 9 28.60 36.23 -39.75
C ALA A 9 28.25 34.81 -39.28
N ILE A 10 28.42 34.54 -37.98
CA ILE A 10 27.98 33.30 -37.34
C ILE A 10 26.50 33.48 -37.01
N ILE A 11 25.64 32.78 -37.75
CA ILE A 11 24.23 32.61 -37.43
C ILE A 11 24.14 31.42 -36.46
N LEU A 12 23.84 31.70 -35.19
CA LEU A 12 23.45 30.68 -34.22
C LEU A 12 22.01 30.26 -34.48
N THR A 13 21.82 29.09 -35.08
CA THR A 13 20.52 28.42 -35.18
C THR A 13 20.31 27.59 -33.92
N ILE A 14 19.51 28.09 -32.98
CA ILE A 14 19.03 27.32 -31.83
C ILE A 14 17.96 26.35 -32.34
N LEU A 15 18.32 25.08 -32.49
CA LEU A 15 17.40 24.00 -32.79
C LEU A 15 16.72 23.58 -31.49
N SER A 16 15.51 24.09 -31.23
CA SER A 16 14.66 23.61 -30.15
C SER A 16 14.09 22.25 -30.52
N LEU A 17 14.68 21.18 -29.99
CA LEU A 17 14.08 19.85 -29.96
C LEU A 17 12.87 19.90 -29.01
N LEU A 18 11.67 20.14 -29.55
CA LEU A 18 10.43 19.80 -28.84
C LEU A 18 10.30 18.28 -28.87
N GLY A 19 10.72 17.63 -27.79
CA GLY A 19 10.29 16.27 -27.49
C GLY A 19 8.78 16.30 -27.26
N THR A 20 8.01 15.77 -28.20
CA THR A 20 6.60 15.46 -28.01
C THR A 20 6.49 14.37 -26.95
N LEU A 21 6.32 14.78 -25.69
CA LEU A 21 5.71 13.96 -24.66
C LEU A 21 4.30 13.62 -25.16
N ILE A 22 4.14 12.40 -25.69
CA ILE A 22 2.83 11.80 -25.88
C ILE A 22 2.34 11.47 -24.46
N SER A 23 1.81 12.50 -23.79
CA SER A 23 0.98 12.27 -22.62
C SER A 23 -0.29 11.62 -23.15
N CYS A 24 -0.41 10.31 -22.91
CA CYS A 24 -1.63 9.57 -23.20
C CYS A 24 -2.69 10.01 -22.18
N THR A 25 -3.20 11.23 -22.32
CA THR A 25 -4.35 11.71 -21.55
C THR A 25 -5.57 10.99 -22.11
N GLN A 26 -5.90 9.83 -21.56
CA GLN A 26 -7.23 9.25 -21.71
C GLN A 26 -8.24 10.36 -21.35
N LYS A 27 -9.08 10.75 -22.33
CA LYS A 27 -10.21 11.63 -22.05
C LYS A 27 -11.05 10.98 -20.95
N PRO A 28 -11.52 11.74 -19.94
CA PRO A 28 -12.45 11.20 -18.97
C PRO A 28 -13.69 10.71 -19.72
N THR A 29 -13.91 9.39 -19.71
CA THR A 29 -15.13 8.81 -20.22
C THR A 29 -16.24 9.18 -19.25
N SER A 30 -17.13 10.07 -19.67
CA SER A 30 -18.38 10.35 -18.97
C SER A 30 -19.31 9.15 -19.13
N GLY A 31 -19.23 8.18 -18.23
CA GLY A 31 -20.07 6.98 -18.24
C GLY A 31 -19.49 5.84 -17.41
N LEU A 32 -20.33 4.85 -17.11
CA LEU A 32 -19.91 3.63 -16.44
C LEU A 32 -18.86 2.91 -17.27
N GLN A 33 -17.76 2.52 -16.62
CA GLN A 33 -16.75 1.66 -17.21
C GLN A 33 -17.01 0.21 -16.79
N THR A 34 -16.60 -0.74 -17.63
CA THR A 34 -16.76 -2.16 -17.36
C THR A 34 -15.46 -2.92 -17.58
N GLU A 35 -15.24 -3.95 -16.77
CA GLU A 35 -14.17 -4.93 -16.93
C GLU A 35 -14.82 -6.32 -16.95
N LEU A 36 -14.81 -7.00 -18.09
CA LEU A 36 -15.55 -8.25 -18.28
C LEU A 36 -14.58 -9.39 -18.62
N LEU A 37 -14.53 -10.40 -17.77
CA LEU A 37 -13.73 -11.62 -17.97
C LEU A 37 -14.63 -12.87 -18.00
N PRO A 38 -15.37 -13.10 -19.10
CA PRO A 38 -16.23 -14.27 -19.23
C PRO A 38 -15.40 -15.56 -19.25
N VAL A 39 -15.82 -16.55 -18.46
CA VAL A 39 -15.20 -17.88 -18.45
C VAL A 39 -16.32 -18.90 -18.57
N GLU A 40 -16.58 -19.35 -19.80
CA GLU A 40 -17.67 -20.27 -20.11
C GLU A 40 -17.59 -21.56 -19.28
N GLY A 41 -18.73 -22.01 -18.75
CA GLY A 41 -18.83 -23.21 -17.92
C GLY A 41 -18.24 -23.08 -16.51
N ASN A 42 -17.69 -21.92 -16.12
CA ASN A 42 -17.24 -21.72 -14.74
C ASN A 42 -18.46 -21.64 -13.80
N PRO A 43 -18.50 -22.43 -12.70
CA PRO A 43 -19.65 -22.44 -11.80
C PRO A 43 -19.79 -21.18 -10.94
N PHE A 44 -18.83 -20.26 -10.99
CA PHE A 44 -18.81 -19.06 -10.17
C PHE A 44 -18.87 -17.77 -11.00
N VAL A 45 -19.40 -16.73 -10.36
CA VAL A 45 -19.36 -15.34 -10.82
C VAL A 45 -18.72 -14.48 -9.74
N SER A 46 -17.64 -13.78 -10.09
CA SER A 46 -16.96 -12.82 -9.22
C SER A 46 -17.33 -11.40 -9.60
N PHE A 47 -17.60 -10.58 -8.59
CA PHE A 47 -17.97 -9.17 -8.69
C PHE A 47 -16.84 -8.31 -8.12
N ARG A 48 -16.54 -7.20 -8.81
CA ARG A 48 -15.74 -6.09 -8.28
C ARG A 48 -16.37 -4.77 -8.70
N ILE A 49 -16.99 -4.05 -7.77
CA ILE A 49 -17.50 -2.70 -8.03
C ILE A 49 -16.50 -1.72 -7.45
N LEU A 50 -15.60 -1.24 -8.32
CA LEU A 50 -14.54 -0.32 -7.93
C LEU A 50 -15.03 1.12 -8.04
N LEU A 51 -14.78 1.89 -7.00
CA LEU A 51 -14.95 3.32 -6.97
C LEU A 51 -13.56 3.97 -7.02
N ARG A 52 -13.39 4.96 -7.90
CA ARG A 52 -12.16 5.78 -7.99
C ARG A 52 -12.12 6.86 -6.89
N ILE A 53 -12.54 6.47 -5.69
CA ILE A 53 -12.46 7.24 -4.45
C ILE A 53 -11.98 6.38 -3.29
N GLY A 54 -11.20 6.96 -2.39
CA GLY A 54 -10.73 6.33 -1.16
C GLY A 54 -10.61 7.36 -0.04
N SER A 55 -9.94 6.99 1.05
CA SER A 55 -9.81 7.82 2.26
C SER A 55 -9.15 9.18 2.02
N ALA A 56 -8.35 9.36 0.96
CA ALA A 56 -7.80 10.67 0.60
C ALA A 56 -8.83 11.67 0.09
N HIS A 57 -10.08 11.24 -0.10
CA HIS A 57 -11.23 12.10 -0.41
C HIS A 57 -12.02 12.50 0.84
N ASP A 58 -11.61 12.06 2.03
CA ASP A 58 -12.24 12.49 3.27
C ASP A 58 -12.04 14.00 3.45
N PRO A 59 -13.10 14.78 3.75
CA PRO A 59 -12.95 16.17 4.13
C PRO A 59 -12.10 16.30 5.40
N ILE A 60 -11.35 17.41 5.51
CA ILE A 60 -10.57 17.72 6.71
C ILE A 60 -11.48 17.72 7.96
N GLY A 61 -11.08 17.00 9.00
CA GLY A 61 -11.86 16.82 10.23
C GLY A 61 -12.98 15.78 10.14
N LYS A 62 -13.10 15.09 9.00
CA LYS A 62 -14.04 13.99 8.72
C LYS A 62 -13.30 12.74 8.22
N GLU A 63 -12.02 12.61 8.55
CA GLU A 63 -11.20 11.44 8.26
C GLU A 63 -11.89 10.16 8.74
N GLY A 64 -11.92 9.12 7.90
CA GLY A 64 -12.65 7.86 8.13
C GLY A 64 -14.08 7.84 7.61
N LEU A 65 -14.57 8.92 6.98
CA LEU A 65 -15.90 9.01 6.38
C LEU A 65 -16.08 8.07 5.19
N CYS A 66 -15.09 7.98 4.29
CA CYS A 66 -15.09 7.06 3.17
C CYS A 66 -15.21 5.62 3.66
N TYR A 67 -14.36 5.22 4.62
CA TYR A 67 -14.38 3.90 5.22
C TYR A 67 -15.74 3.57 5.85
N LEU A 68 -16.28 4.48 6.67
CA LEU A 68 -17.57 4.26 7.32
C LEU A 68 -18.71 4.17 6.29
N THR A 69 -18.65 4.96 5.21
CA THR A 69 -19.63 4.90 4.13
C THR A 69 -19.57 3.55 3.42
N MET A 70 -18.38 3.07 3.05
CA MET A 70 -18.25 1.74 2.43
C MET A 70 -18.70 0.62 3.37
N ALA A 71 -18.38 0.73 4.67
CA ALA A 71 -18.86 -0.21 5.68
C ALA A 71 -20.39 -0.20 5.81
N MET A 72 -21.05 0.97 5.72
CA MET A 72 -22.51 1.08 5.74
C MET A 72 -23.16 0.40 4.54
N LEU A 73 -22.52 0.46 3.36
CA LEU A 73 -23.02 -0.19 2.15
C LEU A 73 -22.83 -1.71 2.19
N ALA A 74 -21.66 -2.20 2.63
CA ALA A 74 -21.37 -3.64 2.65
C ALA A 74 -21.94 -4.37 3.87
N ASN A 75 -22.03 -3.70 5.03
CA ASN A 75 -22.36 -4.30 6.32
C ASN A 75 -23.55 -3.62 7.02
N GLY A 76 -24.39 -2.90 6.27
CA GLY A 76 -25.67 -2.37 6.71
C GLY A 76 -26.86 -3.06 6.01
N GLY A 77 -28.07 -2.57 6.28
CA GLY A 77 -29.27 -2.92 5.52
C GLY A 77 -29.40 -2.17 4.19
N SER A 78 -30.31 -2.64 3.33
CA SER A 78 -30.82 -1.88 2.19
C SER A 78 -32.03 -1.05 2.60
N ASN A 79 -32.67 -0.33 1.68
CA ASN A 79 -33.88 0.44 1.96
C ASN A 79 -35.03 -0.47 2.43
N THR A 80 -35.08 -1.70 1.96
CA THR A 80 -36.18 -2.65 2.19
C THR A 80 -35.86 -3.72 3.21
N LEU A 81 -34.58 -4.08 3.41
CA LEU A 81 -34.16 -5.15 4.29
C LEU A 81 -33.17 -4.65 5.34
N SER A 82 -33.36 -5.05 6.60
CA SER A 82 -32.36 -4.85 7.65
C SER A 82 -31.09 -5.68 7.39
N PHE A 83 -29.97 -5.28 7.99
CA PHE A 83 -28.72 -6.05 7.90
C PHE A 83 -28.93 -7.53 8.30
N LYS A 84 -29.69 -7.80 9.36
CA LYS A 84 -29.98 -9.17 9.82
C LYS A 84 -30.76 -9.98 8.79
N GLU A 85 -31.75 -9.38 8.12
CA GLU A 85 -32.53 -10.06 7.08
C GLU A 85 -31.67 -10.36 5.85
N ILE A 86 -30.78 -9.44 5.46
CA ILE A 86 -29.80 -9.67 4.39
C ILE A 86 -28.88 -10.84 4.77
N GLN A 87 -28.31 -10.85 5.98
CA GLN A 87 -27.45 -11.95 6.45
C GLN A 87 -28.18 -13.30 6.45
N ASN A 88 -29.45 -13.34 6.89
CA ASN A 88 -30.27 -14.57 6.84
C ASN A 88 -30.49 -15.08 5.42
N LYS A 89 -30.59 -14.18 4.42
CA LYS A 89 -30.72 -14.56 3.01
C LYS A 89 -29.39 -14.97 2.40
N PHE A 90 -28.28 -14.34 2.79
CA PHE A 90 -26.94 -14.72 2.35
C PHE A 90 -26.48 -16.07 2.89
N TYR A 91 -26.85 -16.42 4.13
CA TYR A 91 -26.45 -17.65 4.79
C TYR A 91 -26.65 -18.95 3.96
N PRO A 92 -27.85 -19.27 3.44
CA PRO A 92 -28.06 -20.50 2.65
C PRO A 92 -27.29 -20.51 1.32
N MET A 93 -26.83 -19.35 0.84
CA MET A 93 -26.03 -19.22 -0.39
C MET A 93 -24.52 -19.24 -0.11
N ALA A 94 -24.11 -19.29 1.16
CA ALA A 94 -22.73 -19.05 1.61
C ALA A 94 -22.14 -17.75 1.04
N ALA A 95 -22.99 -16.72 0.88
CA ALA A 95 -22.63 -15.48 0.22
C ALA A 95 -22.16 -14.42 1.22
N THR A 96 -21.29 -13.52 0.76
CA THR A 96 -20.93 -12.29 1.48
C THR A 96 -20.73 -11.14 0.50
N VAL A 97 -20.68 -9.93 1.05
CA VAL A 97 -20.19 -8.73 0.36
C VAL A 97 -19.02 -8.21 1.19
N ASN A 98 -17.84 -8.17 0.60
CA ASN A 98 -16.68 -7.57 1.23
C ASN A 98 -16.46 -6.17 0.65
N PHE A 99 -15.75 -5.35 1.40
CA PHE A 99 -15.28 -4.06 0.93
C PHE A 99 -13.83 -3.85 1.35
N GLN A 100 -13.10 -3.08 0.56
CA GLN A 100 -11.79 -2.56 0.92
C GLN A 100 -11.75 -1.06 0.60
N VAL A 101 -10.95 -0.32 1.35
CA VAL A 101 -10.69 1.11 1.15
C VAL A 101 -9.19 1.31 1.22
N ASP A 102 -8.64 1.99 0.23
CA ASP A 102 -7.28 2.54 0.21
C ASP A 102 -7.37 4.08 0.16
N LYS A 103 -6.28 4.78 -0.15
CA LYS A 103 -6.23 6.24 -0.27
C LYS A 103 -7.05 6.74 -1.46
N GLU A 104 -6.92 6.10 -2.63
CA GLU A 104 -7.52 6.61 -3.87
C GLU A 104 -8.67 5.77 -4.42
N MET A 105 -8.88 4.57 -3.89
CA MET A 105 -9.92 3.67 -4.38
C MET A 105 -10.55 2.85 -3.27
N SER A 106 -11.78 2.44 -3.53
CA SER A 106 -12.57 1.54 -2.70
C SER A 106 -13.20 0.51 -3.62
N VAL A 107 -13.37 -0.73 -3.17
CA VAL A 107 -14.04 -1.74 -4.01
C VAL A 107 -14.90 -2.65 -3.16
N PHE A 108 -16.08 -2.95 -3.68
CA PHE A 108 -16.95 -4.02 -3.18
C PHE A 108 -16.68 -5.29 -3.95
N THR A 109 -16.46 -6.40 -3.24
CA THR A 109 -16.17 -7.69 -3.84
C THR A 109 -17.15 -8.76 -3.38
N GLY A 110 -17.36 -9.74 -4.26
CA GLY A 110 -18.26 -10.85 -4.02
C GLY A 110 -17.94 -12.01 -4.96
N THR A 111 -18.23 -13.24 -4.55
CA THR A 111 -18.18 -14.40 -5.44
C THR A 111 -19.31 -15.35 -5.08
N ILE A 112 -20.06 -15.79 -6.09
CA ILE A 112 -21.24 -16.61 -5.90
C ILE A 112 -21.31 -17.72 -6.94
N HIS A 113 -21.90 -18.85 -6.57
CA HIS A 113 -22.24 -19.90 -7.53
C HIS A 113 -23.34 -19.42 -8.48
N VAL A 114 -23.29 -19.81 -9.76
CA VAL A 114 -24.25 -19.38 -10.80
C VAL A 114 -25.70 -19.69 -10.43
N ASP A 115 -25.97 -20.81 -9.75
CA ASP A 115 -27.31 -21.20 -9.28
C ASP A 115 -27.95 -20.19 -8.31
N ASN A 116 -27.13 -19.41 -7.60
CA ASN A 116 -27.57 -18.40 -6.65
C ASN A 116 -27.41 -16.97 -7.19
N LEU A 117 -26.96 -16.80 -8.44
CA LEU A 117 -26.58 -15.51 -9.00
C LEU A 117 -27.70 -14.48 -8.93
N GLU A 118 -28.93 -14.86 -9.32
CA GLU A 118 -30.07 -13.95 -9.34
C GLU A 118 -30.42 -13.45 -7.93
N ASN A 119 -30.53 -14.38 -6.97
CA ASN A 119 -30.86 -14.07 -5.58
C ASN A 119 -29.77 -13.23 -4.90
N TYR A 120 -28.50 -13.58 -5.13
CA TYR A 120 -27.37 -12.83 -4.61
C TYR A 120 -27.30 -11.43 -5.20
N TYR A 121 -27.38 -11.32 -6.53
CA TYR A 121 -27.27 -10.04 -7.22
C TYR A 121 -28.41 -9.10 -6.83
N ALA A 122 -29.64 -9.60 -6.64
CA ALA A 122 -30.75 -8.79 -6.15
C ALA A 122 -30.42 -8.09 -4.82
N LEU A 123 -29.81 -8.81 -3.86
CA LEU A 123 -29.37 -8.25 -2.58
C LEU A 123 -28.16 -7.32 -2.74
N PHE A 124 -27.16 -7.76 -3.50
CA PHE A 124 -25.93 -6.99 -3.75
C PHE A 124 -26.23 -5.63 -4.37
N LYS A 125 -27.08 -5.58 -5.42
CA LYS A 125 -27.52 -4.33 -6.03
C LYS A 125 -28.29 -3.46 -5.03
N ASP A 126 -29.21 -4.05 -4.26
CA ASP A 126 -30.08 -3.27 -3.37
C ASP A 126 -29.27 -2.62 -2.24
N MET A 127 -28.26 -3.33 -1.72
CA MET A 127 -27.31 -2.79 -0.75
C MET A 127 -26.53 -1.58 -1.28
N LEU A 128 -26.06 -1.65 -2.54
CA LEU A 128 -25.20 -0.61 -3.11
C LEU A 128 -25.95 0.56 -3.74
N LEU A 129 -27.12 0.33 -4.33
CA LEU A 129 -27.89 1.34 -5.06
C LEU A 129 -29.03 1.94 -4.23
N ASN A 130 -29.60 1.16 -3.31
CA ASN A 130 -30.67 1.59 -2.41
C ASN A 130 -30.29 1.35 -0.94
N PRO A 131 -29.18 1.88 -0.45
CA PRO A 131 -28.74 1.64 0.92
C PRO A 131 -29.76 2.14 1.95
N GLY A 132 -29.85 1.40 3.06
CA GLY A 132 -30.85 1.67 4.09
C GLY A 132 -30.55 2.87 4.98
N PHE A 133 -29.26 3.22 5.14
CA PHE A 133 -28.75 4.28 6.03
C PHE A 133 -29.53 4.39 7.35
N ARG A 134 -29.61 3.26 8.06
CA ARG A 134 -30.32 3.13 9.34
C ARG A 134 -29.43 3.56 10.50
N GLU A 135 -30.05 4.14 11.52
CA GLU A 135 -29.34 4.67 12.70
C GLU A 135 -28.65 3.55 13.49
N GLU A 136 -29.30 2.39 13.63
CA GLU A 136 -28.74 1.25 14.34
C GLU A 136 -27.50 0.65 13.64
N ASP A 137 -27.48 0.64 12.31
CA ASP A 137 -26.32 0.20 11.52
C ASP A 137 -25.18 1.20 11.66
N PHE A 138 -25.49 2.49 11.59
CA PHE A 138 -24.53 3.58 11.78
C PHE A 138 -23.85 3.51 13.14
N ILE A 139 -24.62 3.42 14.24
CA ILE A 139 -24.08 3.33 15.59
C ILE A 139 -23.16 2.11 15.73
N ARG A 140 -23.59 0.94 15.24
CA ARG A 140 -22.81 -0.30 15.30
C ARG A 140 -21.50 -0.20 14.53
N LEU A 141 -21.56 0.24 13.27
CA LEU A 141 -20.38 0.30 12.40
C LEU A 141 -19.39 1.37 12.83
N LYS A 142 -19.88 2.53 13.27
CA LYS A 142 -19.06 3.58 13.89
C LYS A 142 -18.38 3.07 15.17
N THR A 143 -19.10 2.33 16.00
CA THR A 143 -18.53 1.71 17.21
C THR A 143 -17.44 0.69 16.87
N ASN A 144 -17.63 -0.12 15.82
CA ASN A 144 -16.62 -1.07 15.36
C ASN A 144 -15.35 -0.36 14.86
N GLN A 145 -15.51 0.72 14.09
CA GLN A 145 -14.40 1.53 13.60
C GLN A 145 -13.62 2.20 14.75
N LEU A 146 -14.31 2.76 15.75
CA LEU A 146 -13.68 3.31 16.95
C LEU A 146 -12.94 2.23 17.75
N ASN A 147 -13.54 1.07 17.96
CA ASN A 147 -12.87 -0.05 18.64
C ASN A 147 -11.62 -0.51 17.89
N PHE A 148 -11.64 -0.53 16.55
CA PHE A 148 -10.47 -0.85 15.76
C PHE A 148 -9.33 0.15 16.01
N LEU A 149 -9.61 1.45 15.93
CA LEU A 149 -8.61 2.51 16.15
C LEU A 149 -8.08 2.52 17.59
N GLU A 150 -8.97 2.50 18.58
CA GLU A 150 -8.61 2.63 20.00
C GLU A 150 -7.95 1.37 20.59
N LYS A 151 -8.30 0.19 20.06
CA LYS A 151 -7.89 -1.08 20.67
C LYS A 151 -7.08 -1.94 19.71
N THR A 152 -7.64 -2.29 18.56
CA THR A 152 -7.03 -3.31 17.71
C THR A 152 -5.72 -2.84 17.10
N LEU A 153 -5.72 -1.68 16.43
CA LEU A 153 -4.56 -1.15 15.73
C LEU A 153 -3.40 -0.88 16.71
N VAL A 154 -3.68 -0.14 17.78
CA VAL A 154 -2.64 0.30 18.74
C VAL A 154 -2.19 -0.85 19.66
N ASN A 155 -3.09 -1.70 20.16
CA ASN A 155 -2.74 -2.66 21.22
C ASN A 155 -2.39 -4.06 20.70
N ASN A 156 -2.95 -4.50 19.57
CA ASN A 156 -2.89 -5.91 19.17
C ASN A 156 -2.12 -6.16 17.86
N MET A 157 -1.62 -5.12 17.19
CA MET A 157 -1.03 -5.22 15.84
C MET A 157 0.29 -4.44 15.70
N ASP A 158 1.29 -4.70 16.55
CA ASP A 158 2.55 -3.92 16.60
C ASP A 158 3.24 -3.73 15.23
N GLU A 159 3.27 -4.77 14.41
CA GLU A 159 3.82 -4.69 13.04
C GLU A 159 3.02 -3.70 12.18
N GLN A 160 1.68 -3.79 12.19
CA GLN A 160 0.84 -2.89 11.40
C GLN A 160 0.86 -1.48 11.96
N PHE A 161 0.84 -1.33 13.28
CA PHE A 161 0.93 -0.04 13.95
C PHE A 161 2.18 0.73 13.52
N GLY A 162 3.33 0.06 13.40
CA GLY A 162 4.55 0.68 12.89
C GLY A 162 4.47 1.13 11.43
N LYS A 163 3.83 0.34 10.57
CA LYS A 163 3.59 0.73 9.17
C LYS A 163 2.69 1.95 9.08
N GLU A 164 1.68 2.05 9.93
CA GLU A 164 0.79 3.21 9.96
C GLU A 164 1.47 4.46 10.52
N ILE A 165 2.32 4.34 11.54
CA ILE A 165 3.15 5.46 12.00
C ILE A 165 4.10 5.91 10.87
N LEU A 166 4.73 4.96 10.16
CA LEU A 166 5.56 5.28 9.00
C LEU A 166 4.73 6.01 7.92
N ASN A 167 3.49 5.58 7.65
CA ASN A 167 2.60 6.28 6.71
C ASN A 167 2.31 7.72 7.16
N LEU A 168 2.08 7.97 8.46
CA LEU A 168 1.94 9.34 8.99
C LEU A 168 3.21 10.18 8.79
N MET A 169 4.40 9.59 8.94
CA MET A 169 5.67 10.29 8.70
C MET A 169 5.90 10.61 7.22
N LEU A 170 5.56 9.67 6.33
CA LEU A 170 5.69 9.82 4.88
C LEU A 170 4.78 10.92 4.30
N TYR A 171 3.60 11.07 4.88
CA TYR A 171 2.50 11.86 4.33
C TYR A 171 1.95 12.89 5.33
N GLU A 172 2.81 13.46 6.17
CA GLU A 172 2.45 14.58 7.04
C GLU A 172 1.91 15.75 6.21
N ASP A 173 0.79 16.34 6.64
CA ASP A 173 0.05 17.40 5.92
C ASP A 173 -0.31 17.07 4.46
N HIS A 174 -0.51 15.79 4.16
CA HIS A 174 -0.88 15.28 2.83
C HIS A 174 -2.24 14.55 2.87
N PRO A 175 -3.02 14.48 1.77
CA PRO A 175 -4.25 13.68 1.71
C PRO A 175 -4.10 12.18 2.04
N TYR A 176 -2.87 11.66 2.08
CA TYR A 176 -2.57 10.27 2.50
C TYR A 176 -2.18 10.17 3.99
N GLY A 177 -2.15 11.31 4.68
CA GLY A 177 -1.61 11.53 6.01
C GLY A 177 -2.50 11.10 7.16
N HIS A 178 -3.53 10.30 6.89
CA HIS A 178 -4.37 9.68 7.90
C HIS A 178 -4.61 8.21 7.55
N HIS A 179 -4.85 7.39 8.58
CA HIS A 179 -5.28 6.01 8.41
C HIS A 179 -6.64 5.96 7.69
N GLU A 180 -6.90 4.93 6.88
CA GLU A 180 -8.12 4.76 6.08
C GLU A 180 -9.39 4.80 6.94
N ALA A 181 -9.31 4.20 8.14
CA ALA A 181 -10.36 4.26 9.16
C ALA A 181 -10.46 5.60 9.92
N GLY A 182 -9.65 6.61 9.59
CA GLY A 182 -9.69 7.93 10.21
C GLY A 182 -8.98 8.03 11.55
N THR A 183 -9.46 8.95 12.38
CA THR A 183 -8.96 9.21 13.75
C THR A 183 -10.10 9.07 14.75
N VAL A 184 -9.79 8.84 16.02
CA VAL A 184 -10.82 8.71 17.06
C VAL A 184 -11.67 9.98 17.14
N GLU A 185 -11.06 11.16 17.08
CA GLU A 185 -11.77 12.44 17.13
C GLU A 185 -12.67 12.65 15.89
N SER A 186 -12.15 12.45 14.69
CA SER A 186 -12.91 12.65 13.45
C SER A 186 -14.09 11.67 13.36
N VAL A 187 -13.85 10.38 13.65
CA VAL A 187 -14.88 9.34 13.63
C VAL A 187 -15.99 9.64 14.63
N ARG A 188 -15.66 10.09 15.85
CA ARG A 188 -16.67 10.50 16.85
C ARG A 188 -17.57 11.63 16.35
N LYS A 189 -17.05 12.55 15.52
CA LYS A 189 -17.80 13.67 14.93
C LYS A 189 -18.59 13.31 13.66
N LEU A 190 -18.39 12.14 13.08
CA LEU A 190 -19.18 11.70 11.93
C LEU A 190 -20.64 11.54 12.30
N THR A 191 -21.52 11.92 11.39
CA THR A 191 -22.97 11.80 11.48
C THR A 191 -23.49 10.95 10.32
N LEU A 192 -24.70 10.43 10.47
CA LEU A 192 -25.36 9.71 9.39
C LEU A 192 -25.60 10.59 8.14
N GLU A 193 -25.76 11.89 8.34
CA GLU A 193 -25.92 12.85 7.24
C GLU A 193 -24.61 13.04 6.45
N ASP A 194 -23.46 13.02 7.12
CA ASP A 194 -22.16 13.04 6.42
C ASP A 194 -22.04 11.84 5.46
N ILE A 195 -22.48 10.66 5.89
CA ILE A 195 -22.46 9.43 5.07
C ILE A 195 -23.38 9.55 3.87
N ARG A 196 -24.61 10.06 4.06
CA ARG A 196 -25.56 10.27 2.96
C ARG A 196 -25.00 11.25 1.93
N ASN A 197 -24.42 12.35 2.40
CA ASN A 197 -23.82 13.36 1.52
C ASN A 197 -22.60 12.82 0.77
N PHE A 198 -21.75 12.04 1.45
CA PHE A 198 -20.60 11.39 0.80
C PHE A 198 -21.06 10.41 -0.28
N TYR A 199 -22.07 9.59 0.00
CA TYR A 199 -22.69 8.69 -0.98
C TYR A 199 -23.25 9.47 -2.17
N GLN A 200 -24.09 10.49 -1.94
CA GLN A 200 -24.68 11.29 -3.03
C GLN A 200 -23.63 11.98 -3.90
N THR A 201 -22.51 12.40 -3.31
CA THR A 201 -21.43 13.10 -4.02
C THR A 201 -20.60 12.16 -4.88
N HIS A 202 -20.31 10.95 -4.39
CA HIS A 202 -19.29 10.08 -4.98
C HIS A 202 -19.83 8.81 -5.65
N PHE A 203 -21.05 8.36 -5.33
CA PHE A 203 -21.71 7.25 -6.04
C PHE A 203 -22.36 7.73 -7.33
N VAL A 204 -21.50 8.10 -8.29
CA VAL A 204 -21.86 8.62 -9.61
C VAL A 204 -21.23 7.79 -10.72
N GLN A 205 -21.85 7.76 -11.90
CA GLN A 205 -21.47 6.84 -12.98
C GLN A 205 -19.99 6.92 -13.38
N GLY A 206 -19.44 8.13 -13.53
CA GLY A 206 -18.04 8.32 -13.97
C GLY A 206 -16.99 7.96 -12.91
N ASN A 207 -17.43 7.58 -11.71
CA ASN A 207 -16.55 7.13 -10.62
C ASN A 207 -16.52 5.60 -10.47
N ILE A 208 -17.40 4.87 -11.15
CA ILE A 208 -17.59 3.43 -10.97
C ILE A 208 -17.03 2.65 -12.16
N VAL A 209 -16.29 1.59 -11.83
CA VAL A 209 -15.87 0.55 -12.76
C VAL A 209 -16.51 -0.77 -12.32
N ILE A 210 -17.33 -1.35 -13.20
CA ILE A 210 -18.06 -2.60 -12.96
C ILE A 210 -17.22 -3.77 -13.48
N GLY A 211 -16.63 -4.54 -12.59
CA GLY A 211 -15.91 -5.76 -12.88
C GLY A 211 -16.77 -7.01 -12.70
N LEU A 212 -16.85 -7.85 -13.73
CA LEU A 212 -17.54 -9.16 -13.69
C LEU A 212 -16.65 -10.24 -14.32
N ALA A 213 -16.43 -11.34 -13.60
CA ALA A 213 -15.67 -12.50 -14.10
C ALA A 213 -16.40 -13.82 -13.85
N GLY A 214 -16.24 -14.80 -14.73
CA GLY A 214 -16.79 -16.15 -14.55
C GLY A 214 -17.90 -16.54 -15.52
N GLY A 215 -18.72 -17.52 -15.14
CA GLY A 215 -19.71 -18.17 -16.02
C GLY A 215 -21.08 -17.53 -16.00
N TYR A 216 -21.16 -16.20 -15.97
CA TYR A 216 -22.44 -15.49 -15.96
C TYR A 216 -23.20 -15.62 -17.30
N PRO A 217 -24.55 -15.60 -17.30
CA PRO A 217 -25.35 -15.59 -18.53
C PRO A 217 -25.03 -14.37 -19.42
N SER A 218 -25.17 -14.51 -20.74
CA SER A 218 -24.80 -13.46 -21.71
C SER A 218 -25.50 -12.11 -21.50
N GLY A 219 -26.74 -12.11 -20.99
CA GLY A 219 -27.49 -10.88 -20.68
C GLY A 219 -27.14 -10.23 -19.34
N PHE A 220 -26.43 -10.93 -18.46
CA PHE A 220 -26.17 -10.48 -17.10
C PHE A 220 -25.35 -9.18 -17.02
N PRO A 221 -24.23 -9.01 -17.77
CA PRO A 221 -23.49 -7.74 -17.73
C PRO A 221 -24.36 -6.53 -18.12
N GLN A 222 -25.22 -6.68 -19.13
CA GLN A 222 -26.10 -5.60 -19.55
C GLN A 222 -27.15 -5.26 -18.49
N GLN A 223 -27.63 -6.27 -17.75
CA GLN A 223 -28.50 -6.05 -16.59
C GLN A 223 -27.78 -5.23 -15.52
N VAL A 224 -26.53 -5.59 -15.17
CA VAL A 224 -25.75 -4.85 -14.16
C VAL A 224 -25.49 -3.41 -14.59
N ILE A 225 -25.08 -3.20 -15.85
CA ILE A 225 -24.87 -1.85 -16.40
C ILE A 225 -26.17 -1.04 -16.34
N THR A 226 -27.31 -1.63 -16.70
CA THR A 226 -28.60 -0.96 -16.68
C THR A 226 -29.00 -0.55 -15.25
N ASP A 227 -28.81 -1.43 -14.28
CA ASP A 227 -29.11 -1.12 -12.88
C ASP A 227 -28.21 0.01 -12.36
N PHE A 228 -26.90 -0.07 -12.57
CA PHE A 228 -25.95 0.96 -12.11
C PHE A 228 -26.09 2.29 -12.88
N SER A 229 -26.66 2.27 -14.09
CA SER A 229 -26.93 3.51 -14.86
C SER A 229 -28.01 4.38 -14.24
N GLN A 230 -28.73 3.88 -13.23
CA GLN A 230 -29.67 4.67 -12.43
C GLN A 230 -28.96 5.65 -11.48
N LEU A 231 -27.67 5.43 -11.20
CA LEU A 231 -26.88 6.39 -10.44
C LEU A 231 -26.77 7.72 -11.20
N PRO A 232 -26.62 8.85 -10.49
CA PRO A 232 -26.47 10.14 -11.14
C PRO A 232 -25.29 10.15 -12.11
N ALA A 233 -25.48 10.79 -13.26
CA ALA A 233 -24.37 11.14 -14.13
C ALA A 233 -23.47 12.16 -13.40
N GLY A 234 -22.16 12.00 -13.55
CA GLY A 234 -21.17 12.82 -12.86
C GLY A 234 -19.83 12.10 -12.76
N GLN A 235 -18.84 12.79 -12.21
CA GLN A 235 -17.52 12.24 -11.95
C GLN A 235 -16.92 12.92 -10.71
N THR A 236 -16.23 12.15 -9.87
CA THR A 236 -15.40 12.73 -8.81
C THR A 236 -14.12 13.29 -9.42
N PRO A 237 -13.75 14.56 -9.15
CA PRO A 237 -12.48 15.11 -9.61
C PRO A 237 -11.30 14.24 -9.18
N LYS A 238 -10.35 14.02 -10.07
CA LYS A 238 -9.11 13.32 -9.72
C LYS A 238 -8.36 14.11 -8.63
N LEU A 239 -7.84 13.41 -7.62
CA LEU A 239 -7.03 14.03 -6.58
C LEU A 239 -5.78 14.68 -7.17
N ASN A 240 -5.58 15.94 -6.80
CA ASN A 240 -4.33 16.65 -7.01
C ASN A 240 -3.47 16.50 -5.75
N LEU A 241 -2.47 15.63 -5.80
CA LEU A 241 -1.64 15.30 -4.64
C LEU A 241 -0.39 16.18 -4.61
N PRO A 242 -0.11 16.90 -3.51
CA PRO A 242 1.16 17.59 -3.35
C PRO A 242 2.31 16.59 -3.25
N GLN A 243 3.54 17.00 -3.53
CA GLN A 243 4.70 16.11 -3.34
C GLN A 243 4.92 15.90 -1.84
N PRO A 244 5.06 14.65 -1.36
CA PRO A 244 5.35 14.37 0.04
C PRO A 244 6.75 14.85 0.42
N ARG A 245 6.92 15.26 1.68
CA ARG A 245 8.20 15.74 2.20
C ARG A 245 9.19 14.58 2.30
N SER A 246 10.39 14.77 1.73
CA SER A 246 11.51 13.87 1.98
C SER A 246 12.12 14.11 3.37
N PRO A 247 12.53 13.05 4.09
CA PRO A 247 13.27 13.20 5.35
C PRO A 247 14.62 13.89 5.14
N GLN A 248 15.14 14.53 6.18
CA GLN A 248 16.49 15.10 6.20
C GLN A 248 17.35 14.35 7.22
N GLY A 249 18.16 13.40 6.76
CA GLY A 249 18.84 12.45 7.65
C GLY A 249 17.89 11.38 8.20
N LEU A 250 18.23 10.81 9.35
CA LEU A 250 17.36 9.86 10.05
C LEU A 250 16.35 10.62 10.92
N GLU A 251 15.07 10.45 10.62
CA GLU A 251 13.96 11.00 11.40
C GLU A 251 13.18 9.85 12.05
N ILE A 252 13.19 9.79 13.38
CA ILE A 252 12.76 8.61 14.15
C ILE A 252 11.59 8.96 15.05
N MET A 253 10.48 8.23 14.92
CA MET A 253 9.34 8.28 15.83
C MET A 253 9.27 6.98 16.63
N ILE A 254 9.39 7.08 17.95
CA ILE A 254 9.29 5.95 18.87
C ILE A 254 7.93 6.00 19.58
N ALA A 255 7.06 5.05 19.28
CA ALA A 255 5.83 4.80 20.03
C ALA A 255 6.17 3.95 21.27
N GLU A 256 6.18 4.60 22.44
CA GLU A 256 6.43 3.93 23.70
C GLU A 256 5.22 3.08 24.10
N LYS A 257 5.44 1.78 24.25
CA LYS A 257 4.43 0.79 24.60
C LYS A 257 5.06 -0.27 25.49
N ASN A 258 4.35 -0.67 26.54
CA ASN A 258 4.71 -1.86 27.29
C ASN A 258 4.42 -3.11 26.44
N THR A 259 5.41 -3.55 25.66
CA THR A 259 5.34 -4.69 24.73
C THR A 259 6.60 -5.55 24.87
N PRO A 260 6.49 -6.89 24.84
CA PRO A 260 7.64 -7.77 24.99
C PRO A 260 8.59 -7.80 23.77
N ALA A 261 8.18 -7.21 22.65
CA ALA A 261 8.93 -7.23 21.40
C ALA A 261 8.82 -5.90 20.66
N THR A 262 9.85 -5.59 19.87
CA THR A 262 9.98 -4.35 19.11
C THR A 262 9.68 -4.56 17.64
N ALA A 263 8.73 -3.80 17.09
CA ALA A 263 8.53 -3.68 15.65
C ALA A 263 9.24 -2.44 15.11
N ILE A 264 9.79 -2.53 13.90
CA ILE A 264 10.47 -1.41 13.23
C ILE A 264 9.96 -1.32 11.79
N SER A 265 9.51 -0.15 11.39
CA SER A 265 9.16 0.17 10.01
C SER A 265 9.94 1.40 9.57
N MET A 266 10.57 1.36 8.41
CA MET A 266 11.35 2.49 7.91
C MET A 266 11.13 2.69 6.42
N GLY A 267 11.36 3.90 5.90
CA GLY A 267 11.11 4.18 4.50
C GLY A 267 11.22 5.65 4.13
N PHE A 268 10.92 5.94 2.87
CA PHE A 268 10.91 7.29 2.31
C PHE A 268 9.98 7.34 1.08
N PRO A 269 9.44 8.51 0.72
CA PRO A 269 8.61 8.63 -0.47
C PRO A 269 9.39 8.28 -1.74
N LEU A 270 8.74 7.61 -2.68
CA LEU A 270 9.35 7.10 -3.91
C LEU A 270 8.63 7.67 -5.12
N GLN A 271 9.38 8.39 -5.96
CA GLN A 271 8.86 8.93 -7.23
C GLN A 271 8.90 7.87 -8.33
N LEU A 272 8.15 6.79 -8.13
CA LEU A 272 8.04 5.65 -9.02
C LEU A 272 6.70 4.95 -8.76
N ASN A 273 5.97 4.57 -9.81
CA ASN A 273 4.86 3.63 -9.72
C ASN A 273 4.90 2.63 -10.89
N ARG A 274 3.92 1.72 -10.97
CA ARG A 274 3.91 0.64 -11.98
C ARG A 274 3.90 1.14 -13.43
N ALA A 275 3.45 2.37 -13.69
CA ALA A 275 3.42 2.96 -15.03
C ALA A 275 4.82 3.38 -15.52
N ASP A 276 5.79 3.52 -14.63
CA ASP A 276 7.16 3.93 -14.98
C ASP A 276 8.00 2.77 -15.51
N ASP A 277 8.85 3.04 -16.50
CA ASP A 277 9.69 2.02 -17.12
C ASP A 277 10.68 1.35 -16.16
N ASP A 278 11.24 2.13 -15.24
CA ASP A 278 12.21 1.64 -14.25
C ASP A 278 11.55 0.76 -13.17
N PHE A 279 10.21 0.68 -13.12
CA PHE A 279 9.50 -0.10 -12.11
C PHE A 279 9.93 -1.56 -12.11
N PHE A 280 9.98 -2.19 -13.28
CA PHE A 280 10.34 -3.60 -13.38
C PHE A 280 11.78 -3.88 -12.95
N ALA A 281 12.70 -2.93 -13.17
CA ALA A 281 14.09 -3.07 -12.73
C ALA A 281 14.18 -2.98 -11.19
N LEU A 282 13.49 -2.01 -10.59
CA LEU A 282 13.45 -1.87 -9.14
C LEU A 282 12.64 -2.98 -8.45
N TRP A 283 11.67 -3.59 -9.15
CA TRP A 283 10.92 -4.75 -8.65
C TRP A 283 11.79 -6.00 -8.54
N ILE A 284 12.75 -6.21 -9.46
CA ILE A 284 13.77 -7.26 -9.31
C ILE A 284 14.64 -6.98 -8.07
N ALA A 285 15.00 -5.71 -7.83
CA ALA A 285 15.73 -5.34 -6.62
C ALA A 285 14.92 -5.61 -5.34
N GLN A 286 13.62 -5.30 -5.34
CA GLN A 286 12.71 -5.65 -4.24
C GLN A 286 12.68 -7.16 -4.00
N ALA A 287 12.52 -7.96 -5.06
CA ALA A 287 12.46 -9.42 -4.96
C ALA A 287 13.74 -10.01 -4.35
N HIS A 288 14.91 -9.42 -4.66
CA HIS A 288 16.16 -9.76 -4.01
C HIS A 288 16.21 -9.33 -2.54
N PHE A 289 15.77 -8.11 -2.23
CA PHE A 289 16.02 -7.49 -0.93
C PHE A 289 15.03 -7.93 0.16
N GLY A 290 13.72 -8.05 -0.15
CA GLY A 290 12.71 -8.19 0.91
C GLY A 290 11.27 -8.56 0.51
N GLU A 291 11.03 -9.55 -0.34
CA GLU A 291 9.65 -9.98 -0.66
C GLU A 291 8.95 -10.73 0.51
N HIS A 292 7.61 -10.59 0.66
CA HIS A 292 6.83 -11.20 1.76
C HIS A 292 7.05 -12.71 1.90
N ARG A 293 7.49 -13.17 3.08
CA ARG A 293 7.64 -14.60 3.43
C ARG A 293 8.46 -15.39 2.39
N GLN A 294 9.50 -14.79 1.82
CA GLN A 294 10.39 -15.46 0.88
C GLN A 294 11.76 -15.70 1.49
N HIS A 295 12.16 -16.97 1.54
CA HIS A 295 13.46 -17.36 2.08
C HIS A 295 14.62 -16.79 1.24
N LEU A 296 14.44 -16.55 -0.06
CA LEU A 296 15.52 -16.01 -0.89
C LEU A 296 15.87 -14.54 -0.59
N SER A 297 14.98 -13.80 0.09
CA SER A 297 15.16 -12.37 0.34
C SER A 297 16.39 -12.10 1.23
N TRP A 298 17.15 -11.06 0.89
CA TRP A 298 18.41 -10.74 1.57
C TRP A 298 18.19 -10.42 3.05
N LEU A 299 17.22 -9.56 3.38
CA LEU A 299 16.91 -9.21 4.77
C LEU A 299 16.48 -10.43 5.58
N PHE A 300 15.66 -11.30 4.99
CA PHE A 300 15.23 -12.55 5.62
C PHE A 300 16.43 -13.47 5.93
N GLN A 301 17.38 -13.61 5.00
CA GLN A 301 18.59 -14.39 5.25
C GLN A 301 19.43 -13.78 6.38
N LYS A 302 19.70 -12.47 6.31
CA LYS A 302 20.60 -11.77 7.24
C LYS A 302 20.07 -11.63 8.67
N ILE A 303 18.77 -11.39 8.83
CA ILE A 303 18.17 -11.09 10.13
C ILE A 303 17.51 -12.33 10.73
N ARG A 304 16.77 -13.11 9.92
CA ARG A 304 16.08 -14.30 10.40
C ARG A 304 16.92 -15.56 10.32
N GLU A 305 17.44 -15.95 9.16
CA GLU A 305 18.10 -17.27 9.05
C GLU A 305 19.48 -17.31 9.70
N GLU A 306 20.32 -16.30 9.45
CA GLU A 306 21.65 -16.25 10.04
C GLU A 306 21.61 -15.92 11.55
N ARG A 307 20.61 -15.17 12.03
CA ARG A 307 20.62 -14.56 13.37
C ARG A 307 19.40 -14.85 14.25
N GLY A 308 18.36 -15.51 13.72
CA GLY A 308 17.22 -15.99 14.49
C GLY A 308 16.35 -14.91 15.15
N GLN A 309 16.33 -13.67 14.63
CA GLN A 309 15.73 -12.54 15.36
C GLN A 309 14.19 -12.51 15.35
N ASN A 310 13.55 -12.86 14.22
CA ASN A 310 12.09 -12.83 14.08
C ASN A 310 11.59 -13.76 12.96
N TYR A 311 10.30 -13.64 12.59
CA TYR A 311 9.62 -14.45 11.58
C TYR A 311 9.55 -13.88 10.16
N GLY A 312 10.16 -12.72 9.91
CA GLY A 312 10.28 -12.20 8.55
C GLY A 312 10.60 -10.72 8.51
N ASP A 313 11.37 -10.34 7.49
CA ASP A 313 11.86 -8.99 7.27
C ASP A 313 11.69 -8.67 5.79
N TYR A 314 10.99 -7.58 5.50
CA TYR A 314 10.47 -7.30 4.17
C TYR A 314 10.87 -5.90 3.71
N ALA A 315 10.86 -5.69 2.41
CA ALA A 315 11.07 -4.42 1.76
C ALA A 315 10.18 -4.30 0.52
N TYR A 316 9.60 -3.13 0.30
CA TYR A 316 8.73 -2.85 -0.84
C TYR A 316 9.06 -1.51 -1.48
N ILE A 317 8.84 -1.42 -2.79
CA ILE A 317 8.95 -0.19 -3.59
C ILE A 317 7.58 0.44 -3.87
N GLU A 318 6.53 -0.14 -3.29
CA GLU A 318 5.16 0.35 -3.37
C GLU A 318 4.38 -0.03 -2.10
N HIS A 319 3.19 0.54 -1.93
CA HIS A 319 2.27 0.13 -0.89
C HIS A 319 1.84 -1.32 -1.11
N PHE A 320 2.29 -2.21 -0.23
CA PHE A 320 1.90 -3.62 -0.25
C PHE A 320 0.81 -3.92 0.78
N VAL A 321 -0.26 -4.56 0.32
CA VAL A 321 -1.29 -5.15 1.17
C VAL A 321 -1.28 -6.65 0.94
N GLN A 322 -1.18 -7.41 2.02
CA GLN A 322 -1.17 -8.87 1.97
C GLN A 322 -2.58 -9.38 1.66
N GLY A 323 -2.77 -9.96 0.48
CA GLY A 323 -3.99 -10.66 0.09
C GLY A 323 -3.95 -12.13 0.48
N ARG A 324 -4.29 -13.01 -0.48
CA ARG A 324 -4.26 -14.46 -0.26
C ARG A 324 -2.85 -14.94 0.07
N ASP A 325 -2.69 -15.51 1.27
CA ASP A 325 -1.42 -15.98 1.83
C ASP A 325 -0.33 -14.89 1.86
N LYS A 326 0.45 -14.76 0.79
CA LYS A 326 1.63 -13.89 0.72
C LYS A 326 1.68 -13.04 -0.56
N PHE A 327 0.62 -13.08 -1.36
CA PHE A 327 0.51 -12.35 -2.61
C PHE A 327 -0.12 -10.96 -2.39
N PRO A 328 0.18 -9.98 -3.26
CA PRO A 328 -0.42 -8.66 -3.14
C PRO A 328 -1.92 -8.72 -3.42
N GLU A 329 -2.71 -8.02 -2.60
CA GLU A 329 -4.13 -7.78 -2.87
C GLU A 329 -4.28 -6.72 -3.98
N PRO A 330 -5.08 -6.98 -5.03
CA PRO A 330 -5.32 -5.98 -6.08
C PRO A 330 -6.27 -4.87 -5.62
N ASN A 331 -6.37 -3.81 -6.41
CA ASN A 331 -7.17 -2.61 -6.15
C ASN A 331 -6.68 -1.80 -4.92
N HIS A 332 -5.35 -1.66 -4.85
CA HIS A 332 -4.60 -0.81 -3.92
C HIS A 332 -3.68 0.17 -4.68
N CYS A 333 -4.14 0.67 -5.84
CA CYS A 333 -3.29 1.50 -6.67
C CYS A 333 -3.18 2.92 -6.13
N ARG A 334 -1.97 3.49 -6.23
CA ARG A 334 -1.67 4.86 -5.79
C ARG A 334 -0.82 5.60 -6.83
N GLN A 335 -1.09 6.89 -6.99
CA GLN A 335 -0.31 7.83 -7.81
C GLN A 335 1.09 8.05 -7.24
N GLN A 336 1.20 8.07 -5.91
CA GLN A 336 2.45 8.24 -5.16
C GLN A 336 2.70 7.00 -4.31
N GLN A 337 3.92 6.49 -4.39
CA GLN A 337 4.38 5.30 -3.68
C GLN A 337 5.51 5.65 -2.72
N TYR A 338 5.94 4.67 -1.95
CA TYR A 338 7.05 4.81 -1.02
C TYR A 338 7.88 3.53 -1.01
N PHE A 339 9.17 3.69 -0.74
CA PHE A 339 10.00 2.57 -0.36
C PHE A 339 9.82 2.31 1.13
N SER A 340 9.74 1.05 1.54
CA SER A 340 9.73 0.70 2.96
C SER A 340 10.46 -0.59 3.25
N ILE A 341 10.95 -0.71 4.48
CA ILE A 341 11.46 -1.93 5.11
C ILE A 341 10.63 -2.19 6.37
N TRP A 342 10.15 -3.41 6.54
CA TRP A 342 9.35 -3.85 7.69
C TRP A 342 10.09 -4.97 8.41
N ILE A 343 10.54 -4.68 9.62
CA ILE A 343 11.15 -5.66 10.51
C ILE A 343 10.07 -6.11 11.48
N ARG A 344 9.72 -7.40 11.42
CA ARG A 344 8.71 -7.96 12.32
C ARG A 344 9.16 -7.91 13.78
N PRO A 345 8.22 -7.98 14.74
CA PRO A 345 8.53 -7.95 16.17
C PRO A 345 9.69 -8.88 16.55
N LEU A 346 10.72 -8.29 17.15
CA LEU A 346 11.93 -8.97 17.64
C LEU A 346 12.21 -8.64 19.10
N ALA A 347 13.13 -9.35 19.74
CA ALA A 347 13.45 -9.12 21.15
C ALA A 347 13.95 -7.68 21.42
N ASN A 348 13.42 -7.03 22.46
CA ASN A 348 13.78 -5.66 22.83
C ASN A 348 15.30 -5.49 23.08
N THR A 349 16.00 -6.54 23.51
CA THR A 349 17.46 -6.51 23.71
C THR A 349 18.25 -6.31 22.42
N ASN A 350 17.71 -6.72 21.27
CA ASN A 350 18.41 -6.72 19.99
C ASN A 350 17.94 -5.59 19.03
N ARG A 351 16.94 -4.78 19.42
CA ARG A 351 16.34 -3.73 18.57
C ARG A 351 17.33 -2.73 17.98
N HIS A 352 18.32 -2.30 18.75
CA HIS A 352 19.33 -1.35 18.28
C HIS A 352 20.29 -2.01 17.27
N PHE A 353 20.69 -3.27 17.51
CA PHE A 353 21.50 -4.03 16.56
C PHE A 353 20.77 -4.23 15.23
N VAL A 354 19.51 -4.69 15.28
CA VAL A 354 18.75 -4.98 14.06
C VAL A 354 18.42 -3.73 13.26
N LEU A 355 18.18 -2.58 13.92
CA LEU A 355 18.06 -1.29 13.24
C LEU A 355 19.34 -0.96 12.45
N ARG A 356 20.51 -1.09 13.08
CA ARG A 356 21.81 -0.89 12.41
C ARG A 356 22.00 -1.86 11.26
N GLN A 357 21.64 -3.12 11.45
CA GLN A 357 21.74 -4.14 10.42
C GLN A 357 20.90 -3.77 9.20
N ALA A 358 19.62 -3.44 9.37
CA ALA A 358 18.73 -3.10 8.26
C ALA A 358 19.24 -1.88 7.46
N LEU A 359 19.71 -0.83 8.14
CA LEU A 359 20.26 0.37 7.49
C LEU A 359 21.60 0.08 6.79
N ARG A 360 22.45 -0.77 7.39
CA ARG A 360 23.69 -1.25 6.76
C ARG A 360 23.40 -2.04 5.49
N GLU A 361 22.48 -3.00 5.54
CA GLU A 361 22.14 -3.82 4.37
C GLU A 361 21.53 -2.97 3.25
N LEU A 362 20.73 -1.95 3.58
CA LEU A 362 20.25 -0.98 2.59
C LEU A 362 21.38 -0.16 1.97
N LYS A 363 22.35 0.29 2.78
CA LYS A 363 23.54 1.01 2.28
C LYS A 363 24.37 0.13 1.35
N ILE A 364 24.62 -1.13 1.72
CA ILE A 364 25.35 -2.10 0.89
C ILE A 364 24.63 -2.30 -0.44
N LEU A 365 23.31 -2.51 -0.43
CA LEU A 365 22.52 -2.66 -1.66
C LEU A 365 22.71 -1.47 -2.61
N ILE A 366 22.73 -0.24 -2.07
CA ILE A 366 22.86 0.99 -2.87
C ILE A 366 24.27 1.16 -3.42
N GLU A 367 25.29 0.95 -2.58
CA GLU A 367 26.69 1.21 -2.94
C GLU A 367 27.25 0.11 -3.84
N GLU A 368 27.06 -1.15 -3.45
CA GLU A 368 27.63 -2.31 -4.12
C GLU A 368 26.71 -2.88 -5.21
N GLY A 369 25.40 -2.63 -5.12
CA GLY A 369 24.41 -3.24 -5.99
C GLY A 369 24.11 -4.69 -5.61
N ILE A 370 23.32 -5.36 -6.44
CA ILE A 370 23.01 -6.79 -6.26
C ILE A 370 24.17 -7.63 -6.82
N PRO A 371 24.66 -8.68 -6.14
CA PRO A 371 25.59 -9.63 -6.76
C PRO A 371 24.97 -10.31 -7.99
N ARG A 372 25.75 -10.54 -9.07
CA ARG A 372 25.20 -11.04 -10.35
C ARG A 372 24.42 -12.36 -10.23
N GLU A 373 24.92 -13.31 -9.44
CA GLU A 373 24.20 -14.56 -9.16
C GLU A 373 22.84 -14.32 -8.47
N ARG A 374 22.80 -13.39 -7.52
CA ARG A 374 21.58 -13.03 -6.79
C ARG A 374 20.59 -12.26 -7.67
N PHE A 375 21.08 -11.50 -8.64
CA PHE A 375 20.25 -10.85 -9.66
C PHE A 375 19.54 -11.91 -10.53
N GLU A 376 20.27 -12.90 -11.05
CA GLU A 376 19.65 -13.95 -11.87
C GLU A 376 18.61 -14.73 -11.07
N LEU A 377 18.95 -15.10 -9.83
CA LEU A 377 18.02 -15.76 -8.93
C LEU A 377 16.74 -14.93 -8.69
N ALA A 378 16.88 -13.65 -8.36
CA ALA A 378 15.74 -12.78 -8.08
C ALA A 378 14.86 -12.54 -9.32
N ARG A 379 15.48 -12.39 -10.50
CA ARG A 379 14.79 -12.20 -11.77
C ARG A 379 14.00 -13.45 -12.18
N GLU A 380 14.62 -14.62 -12.11
CA GLU A 380 13.95 -15.90 -12.40
C GLU A 380 12.84 -16.18 -11.38
N TYR A 381 13.12 -15.95 -10.10
CA TYR A 381 12.12 -16.06 -9.05
C TYR A 381 10.92 -15.17 -9.37
N LEU A 382 11.12 -13.88 -9.59
CA LEU A 382 10.05 -12.91 -9.81
C LEU A 382 9.24 -13.24 -11.06
N LEU A 383 9.90 -13.63 -12.15
CA LEU A 383 9.26 -14.05 -13.39
C LEU A 383 8.28 -15.21 -13.16
N ASN A 384 8.67 -16.20 -12.35
CA ASN A 384 7.81 -17.34 -12.06
C ASN A 384 6.76 -17.02 -10.99
N TYR A 385 7.12 -16.18 -10.01
CA TYR A 385 6.28 -15.84 -8.87
C TYR A 385 5.07 -15.00 -9.27
N THR A 386 5.24 -14.06 -10.21
CA THR A 386 4.15 -13.22 -10.73
C THR A 386 3.04 -14.01 -11.41
N LYS A 387 3.31 -15.21 -11.94
CA LYS A 387 2.30 -16.12 -12.49
C LYS A 387 1.30 -16.60 -11.43
N LEU A 388 1.66 -16.50 -10.15
CA LEU A 388 0.85 -16.95 -9.01
C LEU A 388 -0.05 -15.84 -8.43
N TYR A 389 0.05 -14.61 -8.93
CA TYR A 389 -0.69 -13.46 -8.39
C TYR A 389 -2.18 -13.48 -8.76
N ALA A 390 -2.52 -14.00 -9.93
CA ALA A 390 -3.87 -13.99 -10.49
C ALA A 390 -4.47 -15.41 -10.64
N GLN A 391 -4.60 -16.14 -9.53
CA GLN A 391 -5.03 -17.55 -9.55
C GLN A 391 -6.55 -17.68 -9.56
N THR A 392 -7.25 -16.89 -8.75
CA THR A 392 -8.73 -16.89 -8.68
C THR A 392 -9.37 -15.95 -9.72
N LEU A 393 -10.66 -16.13 -10.03
CA LEU A 393 -11.42 -15.21 -10.88
C LEU A 393 -11.38 -13.77 -10.34
N GLY A 394 -11.59 -13.61 -9.04
CA GLY A 394 -11.53 -12.32 -8.37
C GLY A 394 -10.16 -11.67 -8.45
N GLU A 395 -9.07 -12.43 -8.33
CA GLU A 395 -7.71 -11.89 -8.49
C GLU A 395 -7.43 -11.48 -9.93
N ARG A 396 -7.77 -12.31 -10.92
CA ARG A 396 -7.62 -11.97 -12.35
C ARG A 396 -8.33 -10.68 -12.71
N LEU A 397 -9.57 -10.55 -12.27
CA LEU A 397 -10.36 -9.34 -12.47
C LEU A 397 -9.72 -8.12 -11.78
N GLY A 398 -9.26 -8.27 -10.54
CA GLY A 398 -8.59 -7.19 -9.81
C GLY A 398 -7.31 -6.72 -10.50
N TRP A 399 -6.45 -7.64 -10.91
CA TRP A 399 -5.21 -7.33 -11.63
C TRP A 399 -5.46 -6.70 -13.00
N GLN A 400 -6.53 -7.10 -13.69
CA GLN A 400 -6.93 -6.47 -14.96
C GLN A 400 -7.34 -5.00 -14.73
N MET A 401 -8.14 -4.73 -13.70
CA MET A 401 -8.54 -3.36 -13.34
C MET A 401 -7.33 -2.50 -12.94
N ASP A 402 -6.39 -3.06 -12.17
CA ASP A 402 -5.14 -2.38 -11.80
C ASP A 402 -4.25 -2.12 -13.02
N SER A 403 -4.22 -3.04 -13.99
CA SER A 403 -3.48 -2.86 -15.25
C SER A 403 -3.97 -1.61 -15.96
N HIS A 404 -5.28 -1.46 -16.13
CA HIS A 404 -5.87 -0.28 -16.76
C HIS A 404 -5.65 1.01 -15.94
N TYR A 405 -5.63 0.93 -14.62
CA TYR A 405 -5.27 2.09 -13.77
C TYR A 405 -3.85 2.61 -14.11
N TYR A 406 -2.88 1.70 -14.25
CA TYR A 406 -1.50 2.04 -14.57
C TYR A 406 -1.21 2.19 -16.07
N GLY A 407 -2.23 2.10 -16.93
CA GLY A 407 -2.11 2.29 -18.38
C GLY A 407 -1.64 1.07 -19.17
N TYR A 408 -1.69 -0.13 -18.59
CA TYR A 408 -1.40 -1.39 -19.26
C TYR A 408 -2.68 -2.13 -19.67
N GLU A 409 -2.64 -2.84 -20.80
CA GLU A 409 -3.69 -3.82 -21.14
C GLU A 409 -3.62 -5.05 -20.23
N ASP A 410 -2.41 -5.54 -19.92
CA ASP A 410 -2.18 -6.65 -18.98
C ASP A 410 -0.79 -6.45 -18.35
N PHE A 411 -0.76 -5.93 -17.12
CA PHE A 411 0.48 -5.66 -16.41
C PHE A 411 1.28 -6.92 -16.10
N LEU A 412 0.61 -8.02 -15.74
CA LEU A 412 1.29 -9.28 -15.43
C LEU A 412 1.85 -9.92 -16.70
N GLY A 413 1.13 -9.86 -17.81
CA GLY A 413 1.62 -10.25 -19.13
C GLY A 413 2.81 -9.38 -19.59
N GLU A 414 2.79 -8.09 -19.29
CA GLU A 414 3.92 -7.19 -19.59
C GLU A 414 5.14 -7.53 -18.74
N ALA A 415 4.96 -7.88 -17.46
CA ALA A 415 6.04 -8.38 -16.61
C ALA A 415 6.71 -9.62 -17.22
N GLN A 416 5.92 -10.57 -17.76
CA GLN A 416 6.47 -11.76 -18.43
C GLN A 416 7.32 -11.42 -19.67
N LYS A 417 7.05 -10.31 -20.36
CA LYS A 417 7.83 -9.87 -21.53
C LYS A 417 9.07 -9.06 -21.15
N ARG A 418 8.99 -8.24 -20.09
CA ARG A 418 10.04 -7.30 -19.70
C ARG A 418 11.08 -7.92 -18.78
N LEU A 419 10.67 -8.66 -17.74
CA LEU A 419 11.59 -9.22 -16.76
C LEU A 419 12.73 -10.06 -17.39
N PRO A 420 12.51 -10.90 -18.43
CA PRO A 420 13.58 -11.67 -19.05
C PRO A 420 14.61 -10.82 -19.82
N LYS A 421 14.30 -9.55 -20.11
CA LYS A 421 15.17 -8.65 -20.91
C LYS A 421 15.93 -7.65 -20.05
N ILE A 422 15.49 -7.40 -18.82
CA ILE A 422 16.15 -6.49 -17.91
C ILE A 422 17.52 -7.04 -17.54
N THR A 423 18.51 -6.16 -17.59
CA THR A 423 19.91 -6.44 -17.31
C THR A 423 20.27 -6.11 -15.86
N HIS A 424 21.36 -6.72 -15.40
CA HIS A 424 21.92 -6.46 -14.07
C HIS A 424 22.32 -4.99 -13.89
N GLU A 425 22.85 -4.38 -14.95
CA GLU A 425 23.27 -3.00 -14.98
C GLU A 425 22.07 -2.04 -14.84
N GLU A 426 20.95 -2.31 -15.54
CA GLU A 426 19.71 -1.53 -15.39
C GLU A 426 19.15 -1.61 -13.96
N VAL A 427 19.17 -2.79 -13.33
CA VAL A 427 18.73 -2.95 -11.94
C VAL A 427 19.59 -2.13 -10.98
N ASN A 428 20.92 -2.21 -11.11
CA ASN A 428 21.83 -1.45 -10.26
C ASN A 428 21.79 0.07 -10.53
N GLN A 429 21.45 0.50 -11.75
CA GLN A 429 21.17 1.90 -12.05
C GLN A 429 19.88 2.36 -11.38
N ALA A 430 18.80 1.57 -11.46
CA ALA A 430 17.54 1.88 -10.80
C ALA A 430 17.70 1.96 -9.27
N ILE A 431 18.44 1.03 -8.65
CA ILE A 431 18.77 1.07 -7.22
C ILE A 431 19.39 2.41 -6.83
N ARG A 432 20.46 2.83 -7.53
CA ARG A 432 21.18 4.08 -7.23
C ARG A 432 20.36 5.33 -7.53
N LYS A 433 19.45 5.25 -8.51
CA LYS A 433 18.58 6.36 -8.90
C LYS A 433 17.47 6.61 -7.86
N TYR A 434 16.89 5.55 -7.30
CA TYR A 434 15.65 5.64 -6.54
C TYR A 434 15.79 5.38 -5.03
N LEU A 435 16.73 4.54 -4.60
CA LEU A 435 16.85 4.18 -3.19
C LEU A 435 17.76 5.15 -2.42
N ASN A 436 17.50 5.29 -1.11
CA ASN A 436 18.22 6.20 -0.22
C ASN A 436 18.47 5.53 1.14
N SER A 437 19.70 5.56 1.64
CA SER A 437 20.06 5.04 2.98
C SER A 437 20.33 6.12 4.02
N HIS A 438 20.34 7.40 3.64
CA HIS A 438 20.72 8.53 4.50
C HIS A 438 19.49 9.33 4.97
N ASN A 439 18.51 9.50 4.09
CA ASN A 439 17.27 10.21 4.35
C ASN A 439 16.16 9.17 4.54
N VAL A 440 15.86 8.82 5.79
CA VAL A 440 14.93 7.72 6.11
C VAL A 440 14.05 8.10 7.30
N TYR A 441 12.74 7.93 7.14
CA TYR A 441 11.80 7.91 8.27
C TYR A 441 11.82 6.55 8.94
N ILE A 442 11.81 6.51 10.27
CA ILE A 442 11.86 5.28 11.05
C ILE A 442 10.79 5.34 12.15
N ALA A 443 9.84 4.41 12.13
CA ALA A 443 8.86 4.17 13.17
C ALA A 443 9.27 2.96 14.01
N ILE A 444 9.27 3.10 15.34
CA ILE A 444 9.66 2.05 16.29
C ILE A 444 8.57 1.90 17.35
N ILE A 445 8.12 0.68 17.62
CA ILE A 445 7.13 0.37 18.66
C ILE A 445 7.83 -0.48 19.70
N THR A 446 7.98 0.04 20.91
CA THR A 446 8.96 -0.53 21.84
C THR A 446 8.75 -0.07 23.29
N ASP A 447 9.27 -0.83 24.26
CA ASP A 447 9.38 -0.39 25.66
C ASP A 447 10.64 0.46 25.89
N GLU A 448 10.85 1.00 27.09
CA GLU A 448 12.09 1.71 27.47
C GLU A 448 12.56 2.76 26.40
N ALA A 449 11.62 3.52 25.83
CA ALA A 449 11.89 4.34 24.65
C ALA A 449 12.97 5.40 24.90
N ALA A 450 13.00 5.99 26.09
CA ALA A 450 14.02 6.96 26.50
C ALA A 450 15.43 6.36 26.46
N ARG A 451 15.60 5.14 26.96
CA ARG A 451 16.88 4.43 26.97
C ARG A 451 17.34 4.10 25.55
N LEU A 452 16.42 3.69 24.67
CA LEU A 452 16.74 3.49 23.26
C LEU A 452 17.18 4.80 22.60
N LYS A 453 16.45 5.90 22.81
CA LYS A 453 16.82 7.23 22.30
C LYS A 453 18.21 7.66 22.75
N GLU A 454 18.53 7.52 24.04
CA GLU A 454 19.86 7.81 24.58
C GLU A 454 20.96 7.00 23.87
N ALA A 455 20.74 5.70 23.66
CA ALA A 455 21.69 4.83 22.98
C ALA A 455 21.85 5.20 21.49
N LEU A 456 20.78 5.58 20.81
CA LEU A 456 20.80 6.03 19.42
C LEU A 456 21.57 7.34 19.26
N VAL A 457 21.34 8.32 20.14
CA VAL A 457 22.02 9.62 20.14
C VAL A 457 23.51 9.46 20.45
N ALA A 458 23.84 8.66 21.47
CA ALA A 458 25.23 8.41 21.85
C ALA A 458 25.97 7.49 20.87
N ASN A 459 25.27 6.93 19.87
CA ASN A 459 25.80 5.88 18.98
C ASN A 459 26.41 4.70 19.76
N THR A 460 25.88 4.39 20.95
CA THR A 460 26.41 3.35 21.84
C THR A 460 26.50 2.00 21.10
N PRO A 461 27.60 1.25 21.21
CA PRO A 461 27.68 -0.09 20.62
C PRO A 461 26.50 -0.96 21.03
N SER A 462 25.93 -1.70 20.09
CA SER A 462 24.69 -2.46 20.28
C SER A 462 24.94 -3.95 20.06
N PRO A 463 25.62 -4.66 20.99
CA PRO A 463 25.88 -6.08 20.81
C PRO A 463 24.58 -6.87 20.74
N ILE A 464 24.58 -7.93 19.94
CA ILE A 464 23.44 -8.84 19.79
C ILE A 464 23.53 -10.00 20.79
N THR A 465 22.36 -10.44 21.26
CA THR A 465 22.22 -11.62 22.11
C THR A 465 21.52 -12.74 21.36
N TYR A 466 22.03 -13.97 21.51
CA TYR A 466 21.50 -15.16 20.86
C TYR A 466 20.99 -16.16 21.89
N ALA A 467 19.89 -16.86 21.55
CA ALA A 467 19.48 -18.05 22.28
C ALA A 467 20.39 -19.26 21.95
N ASN A 468 20.95 -19.31 20.73
CA ASN A 468 21.93 -20.32 20.33
C ASN A 468 23.34 -19.90 20.81
N PRO A 469 24.00 -20.68 21.67
CA PRO A 469 25.35 -20.36 22.13
C PRO A 469 26.45 -20.68 21.10
N ASN A 470 26.13 -21.41 20.02
CA ASN A 470 27.10 -21.89 19.02
C ASN A 470 26.91 -21.19 17.67
N MET A 471 26.98 -19.86 17.66
CA MET A 471 26.91 -19.09 16.43
C MET A 471 28.19 -19.27 15.60
N PRO A 472 28.10 -19.36 14.25
CA PRO A 472 29.28 -19.48 13.41
C PRO A 472 30.26 -18.29 13.58
N PRO A 473 31.59 -18.52 13.59
CA PRO A 473 32.58 -17.47 13.79
C PRO A 473 32.47 -16.29 12.81
N GLU A 474 32.10 -16.57 11.56
CA GLU A 474 31.90 -15.57 10.52
C GLU A 474 30.72 -14.62 10.83
N ILE A 475 29.64 -15.14 11.43
CA ILE A 475 28.50 -14.32 11.87
C ILE A 475 28.92 -13.44 13.04
N LEU A 476 29.62 -14.02 14.02
CA LEU A 476 30.13 -13.25 15.17
C LEU A 476 31.11 -12.15 14.76
N ALA A 477 31.94 -12.39 13.74
CA ALA A 477 32.84 -11.39 13.20
C ALA A 477 32.08 -10.25 12.48
N GLU A 478 31.04 -10.58 11.71
CA GLU A 478 30.17 -9.56 11.10
C GLU A 478 29.39 -8.76 12.15
N ASP A 479 28.96 -9.39 13.24
CA ASP A 479 28.22 -8.73 14.32
C ASP A 479 29.06 -7.64 15.00
N LEU A 480 30.38 -7.82 15.13
CA LEU A 480 31.29 -6.79 15.64
C LEU A 480 31.32 -5.53 14.75
N ILE A 481 31.07 -5.70 13.44
CA ILE A 481 30.94 -4.59 12.50
C ILE A 481 29.56 -3.95 12.65
N ILE A 482 28.49 -4.76 12.61
CA ILE A 482 27.10 -4.27 12.67
C ILE A 482 26.83 -3.52 13.98
N GLN A 483 27.28 -4.05 15.12
CA GLN A 483 27.04 -3.42 16.42
C GLN A 483 27.67 -2.03 16.56
N ASN A 484 28.61 -1.67 15.69
CA ASN A 484 29.30 -0.38 15.66
C ASN A 484 28.97 0.42 14.39
N PHE A 485 28.03 -0.04 13.56
CA PHE A 485 27.63 0.66 12.35
C PHE A 485 27.07 2.05 12.71
N PRO A 486 27.64 3.14 12.20
CA PRO A 486 27.27 4.49 12.63
C PRO A 486 25.86 4.84 12.16
N LEU A 487 25.06 5.39 13.07
CA LEU A 487 23.77 5.99 12.77
C LEU A 487 23.90 7.50 12.85
N ASP A 488 23.67 8.21 11.75
CA ASP A 488 23.69 9.68 11.71
C ASP A 488 22.40 10.25 12.29
N THR A 489 22.24 10.09 13.61
CA THR A 489 21.08 10.53 14.38
C THR A 489 21.30 11.92 14.97
N GLN A 490 20.21 12.68 15.05
CA GLN A 490 20.20 14.00 15.68
C GLN A 490 19.15 13.97 16.81
N PRO A 491 19.46 14.37 18.05
CA PRO A 491 18.54 14.30 19.19
C PRO A 491 17.17 14.94 18.94
N GLU A 492 17.16 16.04 18.18
CA GLU A 492 15.99 16.82 17.78
C GLU A 492 15.13 16.14 16.70
N LYS A 493 15.65 15.10 16.05
CA LYS A 493 14.95 14.29 15.04
C LYS A 493 14.52 12.92 15.57
N ILE A 494 14.61 12.70 16.88
CA ILE A 494 14.12 11.50 17.55
C ILE A 494 13.01 11.91 18.52
N TRP A 495 11.78 11.59 18.17
CA TRP A 495 10.60 11.86 19.00
C TRP A 495 10.14 10.60 19.71
N ILE A 496 9.61 10.77 20.92
CA ILE A 496 8.97 9.70 21.69
C ILE A 496 7.56 10.17 21.99
N ALA A 497 6.59 9.29 21.81
CA ALA A 497 5.21 9.52 22.23
C ALA A 497 4.62 8.23 22.80
N PRO A 498 3.71 8.30 23.79
CA PRO A 498 3.00 7.12 24.24
C PRO A 498 2.16 6.55 23.09
N ALA A 499 2.15 5.23 22.93
CA ALA A 499 1.40 4.56 21.86
C ALA A 499 -0.09 4.94 21.81
N THR A 500 -0.69 5.27 22.96
CA THR A 500 -2.09 5.69 23.08
C THR A 500 -2.39 7.07 22.50
N ALA A 501 -1.37 7.91 22.24
CA ALA A 501 -1.56 9.22 21.62
C ALA A 501 -1.76 9.16 20.10
N PHE A 502 -1.35 8.07 19.45
CA PHE A 502 -1.48 7.91 18.00
C PHE A 502 -2.94 7.69 17.59
N PHE A 503 -3.30 8.23 16.42
CA PHE A 503 -4.65 8.17 15.81
C PHE A 503 -5.79 8.76 16.65
N GLN A 504 -5.49 9.47 17.75
CA GLN A 504 -6.50 10.26 18.47
C GLN A 504 -6.96 11.44 17.62
N THR A 505 -6.00 12.13 17.01
CA THR A 505 -6.17 13.26 16.09
C THR A 505 -5.34 13.03 14.82
N THR A 506 -5.51 13.88 13.80
CA THR A 506 -4.72 13.82 12.57
C THR A 506 -3.26 14.22 12.85
N GLY A 507 -2.32 13.53 12.20
CA GLY A 507 -0.89 13.81 12.29
C GLY A 507 -0.15 13.02 13.37
N LEU A 508 1.13 13.36 13.55
CA LEU A 508 2.01 12.72 14.53
C LEU A 508 1.89 13.42 15.91
N PRO A 509 1.84 12.67 17.03
CA PRO A 509 1.83 13.24 18.36
C PRO A 509 3.24 13.69 18.77
N ARG A 510 3.79 14.73 18.13
CA ARG A 510 5.04 15.36 18.58
C ARG A 510 4.72 16.29 19.74
N GLU A 511 5.29 16.06 20.92
CA GLU A 511 5.35 17.10 21.96
C GLU A 511 6.23 18.24 21.43
N ASN A 512 5.72 19.47 21.47
CA ASN A 512 6.48 20.68 21.11
C ASN A 512 7.56 21.02 22.14
#